data_AF-A0A520JFT1-F1
#
_entry.id   AF-A0A520JFT1-F1
#
_cell.length_a   1.000
_cell.length_b   1.000
_cell.length_c   1.000
_cell.angle_alpha   90.00
_cell.angle_beta   90.00
_cell.angle_gamma   90.00
#
_symmetry.space_group_name_H-M   'P 1'
#
loop_
_entity.id
_entity.type
_entity.pdbx_description
1 polymer ?
#
loop_
_entity_poly.entity_id
_entity_poly.type
_entity_poly.pdbx_seq_one_letter_code
_entity_poly.pdbx_strand_id
1 'polypeptide(L)' 'MSLSSSLARDPAQANHAFQVISERYEYRRSTAITTNRLFKDWPKVFPDALNAQVIAERFTERAERFIMDGKGYRPNKATT' A
#
# COMPACT_ATOMS: atom_id res chain seq x y z
N MET A 1 4.58 -23.63 -11.74
CA MET A 1 5.97 -23.31 -11.33
C MET A 1 6.51 -22.31 -12.33
N SER A 2 6.80 -21.04 -12.08
CA SER A 2 7.06 -20.26 -10.87
C SER A 2 6.46 -18.85 -11.11
N LEU A 3 5.54 -18.40 -10.27
CA LEU A 3 5.06 -17.01 -10.25
C LEU A 3 5.52 -16.39 -8.92
N SER A 4 6.82 -16.17 -8.77
CA SER A 4 7.33 -15.50 -7.57
C SER A 4 8.58 -14.70 -7.90
N SER A 5 8.40 -13.50 -8.46
CA SER A 5 9.38 -12.40 -8.36
C SER A 5 8.95 -11.15 -9.14
N SER A 6 7.97 -10.39 -8.66
CA SER A 6 7.86 -8.97 -9.06
C SER A 6 7.20 -8.08 -8.00
N LEU A 7 7.25 -8.50 -6.73
CA LEU A 7 6.60 -7.75 -5.67
C LEU A 7 7.41 -6.55 -5.17
N ALA A 8 8.72 -6.55 -5.45
CA ALA A 8 9.56 -5.38 -5.25
C ALA A 8 9.18 -4.35 -6.31
N ARG A 9 8.50 -3.29 -5.87
CA ARG A 9 8.21 -2.16 -6.77
C ARG A 9 9.53 -1.52 -7.17
N ASP A 10 9.63 -1.10 -8.42
CA ASP A 10 10.78 -0.33 -8.90
C ASP A 10 11.08 0.84 -7.94
N PRO A 11 12.34 1.06 -7.53
CA PRO A 11 12.67 2.08 -6.54
C PRO A 11 12.20 3.48 -6.92
N ALA A 12 12.20 3.84 -8.21
CA ALA A 12 11.70 5.13 -8.66
C ALA A 12 10.18 5.22 -8.52
N GLN A 13 9.44 4.16 -8.87
CA GLN A 13 7.99 4.11 -8.64
C GLN A 13 7.61 4.24 -7.16
N ALA A 14 8.37 3.59 -6.27
CA ALA A 14 8.13 3.71 -4.83
C ALA A 14 8.42 5.13 -4.32
N ASN A 15 9.47 5.78 -4.86
CA ASN A 15 9.80 7.16 -4.53
C ASN A 15 8.71 8.14 -4.99
N HIS A 16 8.13 7.95 -6.17
CA HIS A 16 7.00 8.76 -6.64
C HIS A 16 5.77 8.61 -5.73
N ALA A 17 5.46 7.38 -5.29
CA ALA A 17 4.37 7.17 -4.33
C ALA A 17 4.64 7.89 -3.01
N PHE A 18 5.88 7.84 -2.50
CA PHE A 18 6.27 8.58 -1.29
C PHE A 18 6.10 10.09 -1.46
N GLN A 19 6.55 10.66 -2.58
CA GLN A 19 6.42 12.10 -2.85
C GLN A 19 4.94 12.54 -2.84
N VAL A 20 4.07 11.84 -3.58
CA VAL A 20 2.64 12.18 -3.65
C VAL A 20 1.98 12.09 -2.28
N ILE A 21 2.29 11.06 -1.50
CA ILE A 21 1.69 10.87 -0.17
C ILE A 21 2.18 11.96 0.79
N SER A 22 3.48 12.28 0.73
CA SER A 22 4.09 13.36 1.53
C SER A 22 3.42 14.69 1.27
N GLU A 23 3.33 15.07 -0.01
CA GLU A 23 2.72 16.34 -0.43
C GLU A 23 1.25 16.42 0.01
N ARG A 24 0.46 15.35 -0.18
CA ARG A 24 -0.95 15.33 0.23
C ARG A 24 -1.11 15.44 1.74
N TYR A 25 -0.24 14.79 2.51
CA TYR A 25 -0.24 14.89 3.96
C TYR A 25 0.10 16.31 4.42
N GLU A 26 1.14 16.93 3.86
CA GLU A 26 1.56 18.30 4.17
C GLU A 26 0.47 19.33 3.89
N TYR A 27 -0.18 19.26 2.74
CA TYR A 27 -1.31 20.12 2.40
C TYR A 27 -2.65 19.70 3.05
N ARG A 28 -2.64 18.73 3.97
CA ARG A 28 -3.83 18.20 4.67
C ARG A 28 -4.97 17.79 3.73
N ARG A 29 -4.64 17.18 2.59
CA ARG A 29 -5.62 16.72 1.59
C ARG A 29 -6.14 15.34 1.96
N SER A 30 -7.47 15.17 1.94
CA SER A 30 -8.12 13.87 2.17
C SER A 30 -7.58 12.81 1.22
N THR A 31 -7.14 11.67 1.74
CA THR A 31 -6.52 10.61 0.94
C THR A 31 -7.10 9.27 1.35
N ALA A 32 -7.65 8.53 0.38
CA ALA A 32 -8.13 7.18 0.57
C ALA A 32 -7.16 6.20 -0.09
N ILE A 33 -6.81 5.12 0.62
CA ILE A 33 -5.97 4.05 0.10
C ILE A 33 -6.62 2.70 0.40
N THR A 34 -6.46 1.76 -0.52
CA THR A 34 -6.83 0.36 -0.30
C THR A 34 -5.57 -0.48 -0.36
N THR A 35 -5.36 -1.32 0.64
CA THR A 35 -4.23 -2.25 0.66
C THR A 35 -4.73 -3.63 1.05
N ASN A 36 -4.18 -4.64 0.38
CA ASN A 36 -4.36 -6.04 0.75
C ASN A 36 -3.29 -6.52 1.75
N ARG A 37 -2.47 -5.60 2.28
CA ARG A 37 -1.39 -5.90 3.21
C ARG A 37 -1.44 -4.97 4.40
N LEU A 38 -1.17 -5.55 5.56
CA LEU A 38 -1.00 -4.81 6.80
C LEU A 38 0.21 -3.88 6.69
N PHE A 39 0.15 -2.71 7.33
CA PHE A 39 1.25 -1.73 7.34
C PHE A 39 2.57 -2.32 7.83
N LYS A 40 2.54 -3.31 8.73
CA LYS A 40 3.73 -4.05 9.20
C LYS A 40 4.49 -4.79 8.08
N ASP A 41 3.82 -5.11 6.98
CA ASP A 41 4.40 -5.82 5.83
C ASP A 41 4.86 -4.87 4.70
N TRP A 42 4.70 -3.55 4.89
CA TRP A 42 5.10 -2.55 3.90
C TRP A 42 6.61 -2.42 3.68
N PRO A 43 7.50 -2.70 4.65
CA PRO A 43 8.94 -2.76 4.38
C PRO A 43 9.35 -3.80 3.32
N LYS A 44 8.45 -4.74 2.95
CA LYS A 44 8.67 -5.69 1.84
C LYS A 44 8.26 -5.16 0.47
N VAL A 45 7.54 -4.03 0.43
CA VAL A 45 6.94 -3.44 -0.78
C VAL A 45 7.69 -2.17 -1.19
N PHE A 46 8.13 -1.38 -0.21
CA PHE A 46 8.94 -0.20 -0.44
C PHE A 46 10.43 -0.56 -0.36
N PRO A 47 11.29 0.06 -1.19
CA PRO A 47 12.74 -0.19 -1.18
C PRO A 47 13.41 0.31 0.10
N ASP A 48 12.82 1.30 0.78
CA ASP A 48 13.32 1.87 2.02
C ASP A 48 12.30 1.65 3.15
N ALA A 49 12.74 0.95 4.20
CA ALA A 49 11.93 0.62 5.37
C ALA A 49 11.53 1.87 6.16
N LEU A 50 12.39 2.91 6.20
CA LEU A 50 12.09 4.16 6.89
C LEU A 50 10.93 4.88 6.19
N ASN A 51 10.98 4.98 4.86
CA ASN A 51 9.91 5.58 4.08
C ASN A 51 8.57 4.84 4.25
N ALA A 52 8.61 3.51 4.31
CA ALA A 52 7.41 2.69 4.56
C ALA A 52 6.77 3.02 5.92
N GLN A 53 7.60 3.13 6.96
CA GLN A 53 7.15 3.48 8.31
C GLN A 53 6.55 4.90 8.36
N VAL A 54 7.26 5.89 7.82
CA VAL A 54 6.82 7.29 7.79
C VAL A 54 5.49 7.43 7.06
N ILE A 55 5.31 6.76 5.91
CA ILE A 55 4.04 6.77 5.19
C ILE A 55 2.93 6.14 6.05
N ALA A 56 3.19 4.99 6.67
CA ALA A 56 2.20 4.30 7.49
C ALA A 56 1.73 5.19 8.65
N GLU A 57 2.66 5.82 9.35
CA GLU A 57 2.37 6.76 10.44
C GLU A 57 1.48 7.92 9.96
N ARG A 58 1.85 8.57 8.85
CA ARG A 58 1.09 9.67 8.23
C ARG A 58 -0.33 9.28 7.85
N PHE A 59 -0.54 8.05 7.36
CA PHE A 59 -1.89 7.57 7.10
C PHE A 59 -2.64 7.30 8.40
N THR A 60 -2.01 6.70 9.41
CA THR A 60 -2.73 6.29 10.62
C THR A 60 -3.02 7.42 11.61
N GLU A 61 -2.30 8.54 11.55
CA GLU A 61 -2.48 9.65 12.50
C GLU A 61 -3.90 10.23 12.50
N ARG A 62 -4.54 10.32 11.32
CA ARG A 62 -5.88 10.91 11.14
C ARG A 62 -6.76 10.10 10.17
N ALA A 63 -6.69 8.78 10.21
CA ALA A 63 -7.50 7.93 9.34
C ALA A 63 -8.58 7.15 10.08
N GLU A 64 -9.67 6.93 9.36
CA GLU A 64 -10.62 5.87 9.65
C GLU A 64 -10.19 4.59 8.91
N ARG A 65 -10.15 3.47 9.63
CA ARG A 65 -9.70 2.18 9.07
C ARG A 65 -10.89 1.27 8.82
N PHE A 66 -11.08 0.90 7.57
CA PHE A 66 -12.06 -0.11 7.17
C PHE A 66 -11.38 -1.46 6.96
N ILE A 67 -11.71 -2.43 7.80
CA ILE A 67 -11.24 -3.81 7.64
C ILE A 67 -12.23 -4.53 6.73
N MET A 68 -11.76 -4.95 5.56
CA MET A 68 -12.56 -5.66 4.57
C MET A 68 -12.31 -7.17 4.70
N ASP A 69 -13.06 -7.80 5.60
CA ASP A 69 -13.05 -9.26 5.78
C ASP A 69 -14.26 -9.86 5.07
N GLY A 70 -14.04 -10.46 3.91
CA GLY A 70 -15.12 -11.04 3.11
C GLY A 70 -14.63 -11.81 1.89
N LYS A 71 -15.53 -12.61 1.32
CA LYS A 71 -15.25 -13.29 0.05
C LYS A 71 -15.07 -12.25 -1.05
N GLY A 72 -14.02 -12.40 -1.86
CA GLY A 72 -13.78 -11.52 -3.00
C GLY A 72 -14.99 -11.50 -3.95
N TYR A 73 -15.38 -10.31 -4.39
CA TYR A 73 -16.51 -10.13 -5.30
C TYR A 73 -16.27 -10.77 -6.68
N ARG A 74 -15.01 -10.85 -7.12
CA ARG A 74 -14.67 -11.46 -8.40
C ARG A 74 -14.98 -12.96 -8.33
N PRO A 75 -15.91 -13.47 -9.16
CA PRO A 75 -16.08 -14.91 -9.27
C PRO A 75 -14.75 -15.49 -9.72
N ASN A 76 -14.30 -16.57 -9.07
CA ASN A 76 -13.22 -17.37 -9.63
C ASN A 76 -13.69 -17.75 -11.03
N LYS A 77 -12.94 -17.34 -12.06
CA LYS A 77 -13.15 -17.94 -13.38
C LYS A 77 -12.99 -19.42 -13.16
N ALA A 78 -14.09 -20.15 -13.19
CA ALA A 78 -14.07 -21.59 -13.15
C ALA A 78 -13.19 -22.00 -14.34
N THR A 79 -12.03 -22.55 -14.01
CA THR A 79 -11.15 -23.21 -14.97
C THR A 79 -12.01 -24.22 -15.73
N THR A 80 -12.26 -23.95 -17.00
CA THR A 80 -12.66 -24.97 -17.98
C THR A 80 -11.40 -25.61 -18.51
#